data_AF-A0A6N6KV10-F1
#
_entry.id   AF-A0A6N6KV10-F1
#
_cell.length_a   1.000
_cell.length_b   1.000
_cell.length_c   1.000
_cell.angle_alpha   90.00
_cell.angle_beta   90.00
_cell.angle_gamma   90.00
#
_symmetry.space_group_name_H-M   'P 1'
#
loop_
_entity.id
_entity.type
_entity.pdbx_description
1 polymer ?
#
loop_
_entity_poly.entity_id
_entity_poly.type
_entity_poly.pdbx_seq_one_letter_code
_entity_poly.pdbx_strand_id
1 'polypeptide(L)'
;MSVRYIFNSSGEYVAFVDNGNIYNPNSVWLGVIENGNEVYNTGGLYIGTVMSDDRIVRNKSFQFVKRIPIPRRPLLTPFRPIRPFKRLLMPKLFGPYEDVFEGQKLPVRKLVPKSELRDFGYLLGAELIASDETFLGEISLVPMSEKSITNRFNKYGNEYSAISIFNQYGNYGSEYSALSPNNEYATNPPRIEREGEVLGYLSVNTLIPNRVDTNDFLAWLNLVQSATI
;
A
#
# COMPACT_ATOMS: atom_id res chain seq x y z
N MET A 1 20.32 12.28 11.93
CA MET A 1 19.43 12.25 10.76
C MET A 1 18.07 12.76 11.21
N SER A 2 17.56 13.86 10.64
CA SER A 2 16.24 14.40 10.96
C SER A 2 15.28 13.93 9.87
N VAL A 3 14.42 12.97 10.23
CA VAL A 3 13.35 12.52 9.34
C VAL A 3 12.14 13.40 9.57
N ARG A 4 11.56 13.94 8.51
CA ARG A 4 10.31 14.70 8.57
C ARG A 4 9.16 13.83 8.09
N TYR A 5 8.20 13.55 8.98
CA TYR A 5 7.01 12.77 8.65
C TYR A 5 5.99 13.62 7.91
N ILE A 6 5.36 13.07 6.88
CA ILE A 6 4.30 13.69 6.09
C ILE A 6 2.96 13.04 6.41
N PHE A 7 1.94 13.87 6.58
CA PHE A 7 0.59 13.45 6.94
C PHE A 7 -0.42 13.93 5.91
N ASN A 8 -1.54 13.22 5.80
CA ASN A 8 -2.69 13.68 5.01
C ASN A 8 -3.65 14.54 5.87
N SER A 9 -4.66 15.14 5.24
CA SER A 9 -5.72 15.90 5.92
C SER A 9 -6.48 15.13 7.01
N SER A 10 -6.50 13.80 6.95
CA SER A 10 -7.08 12.92 8.00
C SER A 10 -6.14 12.68 9.20
N GLY A 11 -4.93 13.23 9.15
CA GLY A 11 -3.90 13.05 10.18
C GLY A 11 -3.12 11.74 10.06
N GLU A 12 -3.26 11.00 8.96
CA GLU A 12 -2.58 9.72 8.74
C GLU A 12 -1.19 9.93 8.16
N TYR A 13 -0.23 9.14 8.62
CA TYR A 13 1.14 9.14 8.11
C TYR A 13 1.20 8.46 6.75
N VAL A 14 1.65 9.19 5.72
CA VAL A 14 1.59 8.75 4.32
C VAL A 14 2.94 8.73 3.62
N ALA A 15 3.92 9.49 4.10
CA ALA A 15 5.27 9.56 3.52
C ALA A 15 6.25 10.14 4.53
N PHE A 16 7.54 10.03 4.27
CA PHE A 16 8.57 10.75 5.03
C PHE A 16 9.60 11.39 4.11
N VAL A 17 10.25 12.42 4.62
CA VAL A 17 11.34 13.11 3.96
C VAL A 17 12.63 12.77 4.67
N ASP A 18 13.63 12.38 3.89
CA ASP A 18 15.00 12.20 4.34
C ASP A 18 15.95 12.78 3.29
N ASN A 19 16.89 13.63 3.73
CA ASN A 19 17.91 14.24 2.87
C ASN A 19 17.35 14.85 1.57
N GLY A 20 16.28 15.65 1.66
CA GLY A 20 15.64 16.31 0.51
C GLY A 20 14.87 15.37 -0.43
N ASN A 21 14.74 14.10 -0.08
CA ASN A 21 14.01 13.10 -0.87
C ASN A 21 12.75 12.66 -0.13
N ILE A 22 11.70 12.38 -0.88
CA ILE A 22 10.43 11.87 -0.35
C ILE A 22 10.36 10.38 -0.58
N TYR A 23 10.00 9.68 0.47
CA TYR A 23 9.82 8.24 0.47
C TYR A 23 8.44 7.89 1.00
N ASN A 24 7.88 6.79 0.51
CA ASN A 24 6.75 6.17 1.18
C ASN A 24 7.20 5.54 2.51
N PRO A 25 6.28 5.08 3.38
CA PRO A 25 6.62 4.43 4.65
C PRO A 25 7.57 3.23 4.53
N ASN A 26 7.60 2.59 3.36
CA ASN A 26 8.45 1.43 3.06
C ASN A 26 9.85 1.81 2.54
N SER A 27 10.21 3.10 2.57
CA SER A 27 11.48 3.63 2.02
C SER A 27 11.62 3.53 0.51
N VAL A 28 10.50 3.43 -0.22
CA VAL A 28 10.49 3.57 -1.68
C VAL A 28 10.50 5.04 -2.03
N TRP A 29 11.48 5.43 -2.85
CA TRP A 29 11.63 6.80 -3.33
C TRP A 29 10.46 7.22 -4.24
N LEU A 30 9.78 8.29 -3.86
CA LEU A 30 8.64 8.86 -4.59
C LEU A 30 9.04 10.10 -5.39
N GLY A 31 10.12 10.78 -4.98
CA GLY A 31 10.50 12.04 -5.58
C GLY A 31 11.44 12.88 -4.73
N VAL A 32 11.61 14.13 -5.13
CA VAL A 32 12.54 15.08 -4.52
C VAL A 32 11.82 16.33 -4.05
N ILE A 33 12.39 16.98 -3.04
CA ILE A 33 12.04 18.34 -2.64
C ILE A 33 13.13 19.26 -3.18
N GLU A 34 12.72 20.19 -4.03
CA GLU A 34 13.57 21.22 -4.60
C GLU A 34 12.99 22.60 -4.28
N ASN A 35 13.78 23.65 -4.49
CA ASN A 35 13.36 25.04 -4.29
C ASN A 35 12.74 25.30 -2.90
N GLY A 36 13.26 24.62 -1.87
CA GLY A 36 12.88 24.77 -0.47
C GLY A 36 11.69 23.90 -0.03
N ASN A 37 10.59 23.88 -0.79
CA ASN A 37 9.39 23.12 -0.41
C ASN A 37 8.61 22.54 -1.59
N GLU A 38 9.10 22.65 -2.82
CA GLU A 38 8.41 22.13 -4.00
C GLU A 38 8.72 20.64 -4.18
N VAL A 39 7.67 19.85 -4.42
CA VAL A 39 7.75 18.41 -4.54
C VAL A 39 7.67 18.02 -6.01
N TYR A 40 8.64 17.23 -6.46
CA TYR A 40 8.71 16.69 -7.82
C TYR A 40 8.72 15.16 -7.79
N ASN A 41 7.99 14.52 -8.70
CA ASN A 41 8.01 13.06 -8.83
C ASN A 41 9.33 12.55 -9.44
N THR A 42 9.47 11.23 -9.52
CA THR A 42 10.63 10.56 -10.12
C THR A 42 10.87 10.92 -11.59
N GLY A 43 9.85 11.42 -12.31
CA GLY A 43 9.95 11.91 -13.69
C GLY A 43 10.22 13.42 -13.80
N GLY A 44 10.44 14.13 -12.68
CA GLY A 44 10.68 15.56 -12.64
C GLY A 44 9.43 16.43 -12.78
N LEU A 45 8.23 15.85 -12.64
CA LEU A 45 6.96 16.57 -12.67
C LEU A 45 6.62 17.15 -11.30
N TYR A 46 6.25 18.42 -11.25
CA TYR A 46 5.76 19.05 -10.02
C TYR A 46 4.46 18.39 -9.53
N ILE A 47 4.44 17.99 -8.27
CA ILE A 47 3.29 17.37 -7.61
C ILE A 47 2.57 18.37 -6.69
N GLY A 48 3.33 19.15 -5.92
CA GLY A 48 2.79 20.02 -4.89
C GLY A 48 3.86 20.71 -4.05
N THR A 49 3.45 21.30 -2.94
CA THR A 49 4.30 22.02 -1.99
C THR A 49 4.17 21.40 -0.61
N VAL A 50 5.27 21.19 0.08
CA VAL A 50 5.26 20.82 1.51
C VAL A 50 4.88 22.05 2.34
N MET A 51 3.78 21.95 3.07
CA MET A 51 3.31 22.98 4.01
C MET A 51 4.04 22.89 5.36
N SER A 52 3.88 23.91 6.20
CA SER A 52 4.46 23.95 7.55
C SER A 52 3.82 22.93 8.51
N ASP A 53 2.63 22.43 8.21
CA ASP A 53 1.91 21.41 8.98
C ASP A 53 2.17 19.97 8.50
N ASP A 54 3.19 19.80 7.66
CA ASP A 54 3.65 18.53 7.11
C ASP A 54 2.70 17.84 6.11
N ARG A 55 1.82 18.61 5.46
CA ARG A 55 1.06 18.14 4.29
C ARG A 55 1.78 18.46 2.99
N ILE A 56 1.53 17.69 1.95
CA ILE A 56 1.88 18.07 0.58
C ILE A 56 0.61 18.52 -0.11
N VAL A 57 0.56 19.77 -0.56
CA VAL A 57 -0.63 20.35 -1.18
C VAL A 57 -0.40 20.74 -2.62
N ARG A 58 -1.41 20.54 -3.45
CA ARG A 58 -1.44 21.01 -4.83
C ARG A 58 -2.42 22.16 -4.96
N ASN A 59 -2.03 23.19 -5.70
CA ASN A 59 -2.93 24.26 -6.07
C ASN A 59 -3.70 23.86 -7.34
N LYS A 60 -5.02 23.69 -7.24
CA LYS A 60 -5.88 23.29 -8.37
C LYS A 60 -6.03 24.35 -9.45
N SER A 61 -5.81 25.62 -9.11
CA SER A 61 -5.89 26.73 -10.06
C SER A 61 -4.61 26.87 -10.89
N PHE A 62 -3.59 26.05 -10.63
CA PHE A 62 -2.31 26.14 -11.30
C PHE A 62 -2.39 25.55 -12.71
N GLN A 63 -2.36 26.42 -13.73
CA GLN A 63 -2.53 26.03 -15.14
C GLN A 63 -1.22 25.58 -15.81
N PHE A 64 -0.07 25.84 -15.20
CA PHE A 64 1.24 25.53 -15.77
C PHE A 64 1.89 24.33 -15.09
N VAL A 65 2.44 23.42 -15.88
CA VAL A 65 3.13 22.24 -15.36
C VAL A 65 4.60 22.60 -15.13
N LYS A 66 5.00 22.87 -13.89
CA LYS A 66 6.41 22.99 -13.52
C LYS A 66 7.12 21.65 -13.68
N ARG A 67 8.34 21.68 -14.22
CA ARG A 67 9.18 20.49 -14.41
C ARG A 67 10.64 20.81 -14.13
N ILE A 68 11.34 19.81 -13.63
CA ILE A 68 12.79 19.78 -13.52
C ILE A 68 13.35 18.65 -14.39
N PRO A 69 14.66 18.64 -14.71
CA PRO A 69 15.31 17.45 -15.22
C PRO A 69 15.04 16.25 -14.33
N ILE A 70 14.99 15.05 -14.92
CA ILE A 70 14.70 13.81 -14.19
C ILE A 70 15.64 13.72 -12.98
N PRO A 71 15.10 13.71 -11.74
CA PRO A 71 15.92 13.75 -10.54
C PRO A 71 16.75 12.48 -10.42
N ARG A 72 17.94 12.59 -9.82
CA ARG A 72 18.80 11.44 -9.58
C ARG A 72 18.23 10.59 -8.46
N ARG A 73 18.03 9.31 -8.73
CA ARG A 73 17.62 8.35 -7.72
C ARG A 73 18.68 8.28 -6.60
N PRO A 74 18.29 8.36 -5.32
CA PRO A 74 19.19 8.16 -4.20
C PRO A 74 19.91 6.80 -4.29
N LEU A 75 21.22 6.80 -4.09
CA LEU A 75 22.04 5.59 -4.13
C LEU A 75 21.78 4.66 -2.94
N LEU A 76 21.39 5.24 -1.81
CA LEU A 76 21.06 4.53 -0.59
C LEU A 76 19.59 4.78 -0.27
N THR A 77 18.83 3.70 -0.08
CA THR A 77 17.49 3.78 0.50
C THR A 77 17.64 3.99 2.00
N PRO A 78 16.96 4.98 2.59
CA PRO A 78 17.00 5.20 4.03
C PRO A 78 16.39 4.01 4.77
N PHE A 79 16.76 3.86 6.05
CA PHE A 79 16.04 2.94 6.93
C PHE A 79 14.60 3.42 7.12
N ARG A 80 13.69 2.45 7.26
CA ARG A 80 12.30 2.75 7.58
C ARG A 80 12.23 3.43 8.94
N PRO A 81 11.70 4.66 9.03
CA PRO A 81 11.53 5.32 10.31
C PRO A 81 10.41 4.63 11.09
N ILE A 82 10.46 4.76 12.42
CA ILE A 82 9.38 4.29 13.27
C ILE A 82 8.10 5.03 12.87
N ARG A 83 7.03 4.28 12.59
CA ARG A 83 5.73 4.87 12.22
C ARG A 83 5.26 5.80 13.35
N PRO A 84 5.01 7.09 13.07
CA PRO A 84 4.51 8.01 14.09
C PRO A 84 3.05 7.73 14.41
N PHE A 85 2.60 8.15 15.59
CA PHE A 85 1.17 8.12 15.91
C PHE A 85 0.37 8.98 14.92
N LYS A 86 -0.87 8.54 14.66
CA LYS A 86 -1.84 9.31 13.90
C LYS A 86 -2.07 10.67 14.57
N ARG A 87 -2.07 11.74 13.78
CA ARG A 87 -2.40 13.09 14.23
C ARG A 87 -3.91 13.29 14.27
N LEU A 88 -4.36 14.31 15.00
CA LEU A 88 -5.74 14.78 14.92
C LEU A 88 -6.08 15.23 13.50
N LEU A 89 -7.37 15.31 13.20
CA LEU A 89 -7.88 15.83 11.93
C LEU A 89 -7.25 17.21 11.65
N MET A 90 -6.67 17.37 10.47
CA MET A 90 -5.97 18.60 10.10
C MET A 90 -6.96 19.73 9.82
N PRO A 91 -6.55 21.00 10.03
CA PRO A 91 -7.35 22.15 9.60
C PRO A 91 -7.70 22.05 8.11
N LYS A 92 -8.95 22.40 7.79
CA LYS A 92 -9.45 22.39 6.42
C LYS A 92 -8.55 23.23 5.51
N LEU A 93 -8.14 22.65 4.37
CA LEU A 93 -7.44 23.42 3.34
C LEU A 93 -8.39 24.45 2.74
N PHE A 94 -7.97 25.71 2.77
CA PHE A 94 -8.67 26.77 2.07
C PHE A 94 -8.39 26.65 0.56
N GLY A 95 -9.43 26.85 -0.26
CA GLY A 95 -9.27 26.81 -1.72
C GLY A 95 -8.22 27.82 -2.18
N PRO A 96 -7.47 27.55 -3.26
CA PRO A 96 -7.57 26.44 -4.23
C PRO A 96 -6.72 25.20 -3.88
N TYR A 97 -6.26 25.05 -2.64
CA TYR A 97 -5.38 23.96 -2.25
C TYR A 97 -6.12 22.65 -2.01
N GLU A 98 -5.51 21.55 -2.43
CA GLU A 98 -5.92 20.18 -2.09
C GLU A 98 -4.72 19.40 -1.57
N ASP A 99 -4.95 18.51 -0.62
CA ASP A 99 -3.90 17.60 -0.18
C ASP A 99 -3.68 16.58 -1.29
N VAL A 100 -2.41 16.39 -1.68
CA VAL A 100 -2.00 15.43 -2.71
C VAL A 100 -2.36 13.99 -2.27
N PHE A 101 -2.45 13.76 -0.97
CA PHE A 101 -2.85 12.51 -0.34
C PHE A 101 -4.30 12.54 0.18
N GLU A 102 -5.09 13.60 -0.11
CA GLU A 102 -6.54 13.63 0.20
C GLU A 102 -7.25 12.49 -0.56
N GLY A 103 -8.12 11.73 0.11
CA GLY A 103 -8.86 10.64 -0.52
C GLY A 103 -8.06 9.34 -0.69
N GLN A 104 -6.78 9.30 -0.31
CA GLN A 104 -6.08 8.04 -0.07
C GLN A 104 -6.56 7.41 1.25
N LYS A 105 -7.78 6.84 1.23
CA LYS A 105 -8.20 5.80 2.20
C LYS A 105 -7.67 4.42 1.83
N LEU A 106 -6.68 4.37 0.93
CA LEU A 106 -6.04 3.16 0.46
C LEU A 106 -4.55 3.34 0.69
N PRO A 107 -3.82 2.30 1.12
CA PRO A 107 -2.37 2.35 1.11
C PRO A 107 -1.93 2.77 -0.29
N VAL A 108 -0.99 3.71 -0.39
CA VAL A 108 -0.40 4.25 -1.66
C VAL A 108 0.36 3.18 -2.47
N ARG A 109 0.13 1.90 -2.18
CA ARG A 109 0.45 0.79 -3.06
C ARG A 109 -0.70 0.67 -4.07
N LYS A 110 -0.36 0.82 -5.36
CA LYS A 110 -1.12 0.40 -6.56
C LYS A 110 -2.02 1.43 -7.24
N LEU A 111 -1.40 2.26 -8.07
CA LEU A 111 -1.94 2.51 -9.40
C LEU A 111 -0.93 1.96 -10.40
N VAL A 112 -0.96 0.64 -10.58
CA VAL A 112 -0.30 0.00 -11.71
C VAL A 112 -1.22 0.22 -12.91
N PRO A 113 -0.72 0.76 -14.05
CA PRO A 113 -1.52 0.83 -15.28
C PRO A 113 -2.18 -0.53 -15.54
N LYS A 114 -3.45 -0.56 -15.94
CA LYS A 114 -4.17 -1.83 -16.16
C LYS A 114 -3.41 -2.79 -17.10
N SER A 115 -2.62 -2.26 -18.03
CA SER A 115 -1.75 -2.99 -18.96
C SER A 115 -0.56 -3.69 -18.31
N GLU A 116 -0.16 -3.30 -17.09
CA GLU A 116 0.98 -3.83 -16.36
C GLU A 116 0.57 -4.71 -15.17
N LEU A 117 -0.73 -4.80 -14.86
CA LEU A 117 -1.23 -5.68 -13.82
C LEU A 117 -1.06 -7.13 -14.23
N ARG A 118 -0.35 -7.89 -13.39
CA ARG A 118 -0.31 -9.35 -13.50
C ARG A 118 -1.73 -9.89 -13.31
N ASP A 119 -2.14 -10.79 -14.19
CA ASP A 119 -3.42 -11.47 -14.08
C ASP A 119 -3.31 -12.62 -13.08
N PHE A 120 -4.21 -12.64 -12.11
CA PHE A 120 -4.32 -13.69 -11.10
C PHE A 120 -5.66 -14.43 -11.20
N GLY A 121 -6.36 -14.34 -12.34
CA GLY A 121 -7.65 -15.03 -12.56
C GLY A 121 -7.58 -16.54 -12.33
N TYR A 122 -6.43 -17.15 -12.62
CA TYR A 122 -6.20 -18.57 -12.35
C TYR A 122 -6.28 -18.95 -10.87
N LEU A 123 -6.21 -17.99 -9.93
CA LEU A 123 -6.32 -18.21 -8.48
C LEU A 123 -7.77 -18.16 -7.96
N LEU A 124 -8.75 -17.76 -8.77
CA LEU A 124 -10.16 -17.72 -8.34
C LEU A 124 -10.67 -19.10 -7.92
N GLY A 125 -11.30 -19.18 -6.76
CA GLY A 125 -11.74 -20.44 -6.13
C GLY A 125 -10.63 -21.22 -5.42
N ALA A 126 -9.39 -20.70 -5.38
CA ALA A 126 -8.36 -21.26 -4.51
C ALA A 126 -8.55 -20.78 -3.06
N GLU A 127 -8.05 -21.59 -2.14
CA GLU A 127 -8.10 -21.36 -0.69
C GLU A 127 -6.76 -20.82 -0.19
N LEU A 128 -6.80 -19.92 0.78
CA LEU A 128 -5.63 -19.48 1.53
C LEU A 128 -5.52 -20.29 2.81
N ILE A 129 -4.40 -21.00 2.96
CA ILE A 129 -4.11 -21.81 4.14
C ILE A 129 -2.81 -21.31 4.77
N ALA A 130 -2.85 -20.98 6.06
CA ALA A 130 -1.65 -20.64 6.82
C ALA A 130 -0.75 -21.87 7.00
N SER A 131 0.53 -21.67 7.34
CA SER A 131 1.44 -22.79 7.55
C SER A 131 1.13 -23.63 8.79
N ASP A 132 0.27 -23.13 9.69
CA ASP A 132 -0.26 -23.85 10.85
C ASP A 132 -1.60 -24.55 10.54
N GLU A 133 -1.92 -24.70 9.25
CA GLU A 133 -3.15 -25.30 8.72
C GLU A 133 -4.43 -24.51 9.00
N THR A 134 -4.32 -23.26 9.45
CA THR A 134 -5.48 -22.38 9.60
C THR A 134 -6.01 -21.95 8.24
N PHE A 135 -7.30 -22.22 7.99
CA PHE A 135 -8.01 -21.70 6.81
C PHE A 135 -8.26 -20.18 6.94
N LEU A 136 -7.79 -19.41 5.96
CA LEU A 136 -7.83 -17.94 5.95
C LEU A 136 -8.85 -17.36 4.96
N GLY A 137 -9.52 -18.20 4.17
CA GLY A 137 -10.57 -17.81 3.24
C GLY A 137 -10.33 -18.26 1.81
N GLU A 138 -11.34 -18.06 0.97
CA GLU A 138 -11.34 -18.38 -0.46
C GLU A 138 -11.14 -17.12 -1.29
N ILE A 139 -10.33 -17.22 -2.34
CA ILE A 139 -10.12 -16.16 -3.33
C ILE A 139 -11.35 -16.10 -4.23
N SER A 140 -12.29 -15.22 -3.92
CA SER A 140 -13.54 -15.07 -4.67
C SER A 140 -13.83 -13.60 -4.98
N LEU A 141 -14.36 -13.34 -6.17
CA LEU A 141 -14.86 -12.01 -6.56
C LEU A 141 -16.28 -11.76 -6.05
N VAL A 142 -16.96 -12.79 -5.55
CA VAL A 142 -18.33 -12.69 -5.05
C VAL A 142 -18.28 -12.29 -3.57
N PRO A 143 -18.61 -11.03 -3.22
CA PRO A 143 -18.47 -10.54 -1.85
C PRO A 143 -19.51 -11.14 -0.90
N MET A 144 -20.50 -11.88 -1.42
CA MET A 144 -21.51 -12.57 -0.62
C MET A 144 -21.17 -14.03 -0.33
N SER A 145 -20.08 -14.58 -0.88
CA SER A 145 -19.65 -15.94 -0.55
C SER A 145 -19.20 -16.01 0.93
N GLU A 146 -19.64 -17.05 1.64
CA GLU A 146 -19.41 -17.23 3.08
C GLU A 146 -17.93 -17.36 3.43
N LYS A 147 -17.12 -17.89 2.50
CA LYS A 147 -15.68 -18.09 2.68
C LYS A 147 -14.81 -17.01 2.03
N SER A 148 -15.42 -16.09 1.28
CA SER A 148 -14.67 -15.13 0.46
C SER A 148 -13.82 -14.19 1.30
N ILE A 149 -12.55 -14.01 0.90
CA ILE A 149 -11.66 -12.98 1.45
C ILE A 149 -12.08 -11.55 1.06
N THR A 150 -12.88 -11.38 0.01
CA THR A 150 -13.37 -10.04 -0.40
C THR A 150 -14.62 -9.61 0.36
N ASN A 151 -15.21 -10.51 1.17
CA ASN A 151 -16.37 -10.23 1.98
C ASN A 151 -15.95 -9.63 3.33
N ARG A 152 -15.97 -8.29 3.42
CA ARG A 152 -15.62 -7.56 4.65
C ARG A 152 -16.52 -7.85 5.86
N PHE A 153 -17.65 -8.52 5.67
CA PHE A 153 -18.61 -8.82 6.73
C PHE A 153 -18.42 -10.22 7.34
N ASN A 154 -17.69 -11.12 6.68
CA ASN A 154 -17.37 -12.44 7.22
C ASN A 154 -16.02 -12.44 7.95
N LYS A 155 -15.69 -13.54 8.62
CA LYS A 155 -14.44 -13.66 9.40
C LYS A 155 -13.15 -13.72 8.57
N TYR A 156 -13.21 -13.87 7.25
CA TYR A 156 -12.03 -14.01 6.38
C TYR A 156 -11.64 -12.70 5.69
N GLY A 157 -12.63 -11.88 5.30
CA GLY A 157 -12.41 -10.55 4.73
C GLY A 157 -12.48 -9.39 5.73
N ASN A 158 -13.00 -9.62 6.94
CA ASN A 158 -13.09 -8.58 7.97
C ASN A 158 -11.70 -8.21 8.54
N GLU A 159 -11.36 -6.92 8.52
CA GLU A 159 -10.06 -6.38 8.97
C GLU A 159 -9.82 -6.47 10.48
N TYR A 160 -10.83 -6.79 11.28
CA TYR A 160 -10.73 -6.97 12.74
C TYR A 160 -10.71 -8.45 13.15
N SER A 161 -10.94 -9.37 12.21
CA SER A 161 -10.97 -10.80 12.50
C SER A 161 -9.58 -11.36 12.78
N ALA A 162 -9.46 -12.26 13.76
CA ALA A 162 -8.19 -12.91 14.10
C ALA A 162 -7.63 -13.81 12.99
N ILE A 163 -8.48 -14.28 12.07
CA ILE A 163 -8.10 -15.20 10.96
C ILE A 163 -8.10 -14.53 9.58
N SER A 164 -8.12 -13.19 9.55
CA SER A 164 -8.13 -12.41 8.30
C SER A 164 -6.73 -11.94 7.94
N ILE A 165 -6.39 -12.03 6.65
CA ILE A 165 -5.13 -11.48 6.11
C ILE A 165 -5.11 -9.94 6.07
N PHE A 166 -6.26 -9.31 6.31
CA PHE A 166 -6.41 -7.85 6.36
C PHE A 166 -6.28 -7.29 7.79
N ASN A 167 -6.25 -8.15 8.80
CA ASN A 167 -6.06 -7.72 10.17
C ASN A 167 -4.59 -7.41 10.45
N GLN A 168 -4.23 -6.14 10.35
CA GLN A 168 -2.87 -5.63 10.58
C GLN A 168 -2.32 -5.88 12.00
N TYR A 169 -3.19 -6.24 12.95
CA TYR A 169 -2.80 -6.59 14.33
C TYR A 169 -2.83 -8.11 14.58
N GLY A 170 -3.29 -8.91 13.60
CA GLY A 170 -3.44 -10.35 13.72
C GLY A 170 -2.23 -11.13 13.20
N ASN A 171 -2.19 -12.43 13.52
CA ASN A 171 -1.12 -13.33 13.09
C ASN A 171 -1.05 -13.49 11.57
N TYR A 172 -2.16 -13.35 10.86
CA TYR A 172 -2.23 -13.59 9.42
C TYR A 172 -2.23 -12.32 8.58
N GLY A 173 -2.33 -11.12 9.18
CA GLY A 173 -2.37 -9.85 8.44
C GLY A 173 -1.33 -8.82 8.86
N SER A 174 -0.65 -9.01 9.98
CA SER A 174 0.35 -8.07 10.49
C SER A 174 1.68 -8.09 9.73
N GLU A 175 2.35 -6.95 9.69
CA GLU A 175 3.68 -6.81 9.07
C GLU A 175 4.80 -7.50 9.87
N TYR A 176 4.50 -8.09 11.03
CA TYR A 176 5.48 -8.65 11.97
C TYR A 176 5.42 -10.18 12.10
N SER A 177 4.28 -10.79 11.77
CA SER A 177 4.10 -12.23 11.95
C SER A 177 4.77 -13.03 10.84
N ALA A 178 5.43 -14.14 11.20
CA ALA A 178 6.00 -15.07 10.22
C ALA A 178 4.93 -15.77 9.35
N LEU A 179 3.67 -15.79 9.81
CA LEU A 179 2.50 -16.38 9.15
C LEU A 179 1.77 -15.38 8.24
N SER A 180 2.18 -14.11 8.21
CA SER A 180 1.47 -13.10 7.45
C SER A 180 2.02 -12.97 6.02
N PRO A 181 1.16 -12.85 5.00
CA PRO A 181 1.57 -12.50 3.67
C PRO A 181 2.09 -11.06 3.57
N ASN A 182 1.93 -10.22 4.61
CA ASN A 182 2.31 -8.81 4.63
C ASN A 182 3.65 -8.54 5.33
N ASN A 183 4.26 -9.56 5.94
CA ASN A 183 5.59 -9.44 6.54
C ASN A 183 6.68 -9.70 5.48
N GLU A 184 7.59 -8.74 5.31
CA GLU A 184 8.70 -8.85 4.36
C GLU A 184 9.78 -9.86 4.75
N TYR A 185 9.78 -10.28 6.01
CA TYR A 185 10.63 -11.32 6.56
C TYR A 185 9.84 -12.58 6.91
N ALA A 186 8.62 -12.74 6.38
CA ALA A 186 7.81 -13.94 6.61
C ALA A 186 8.60 -15.19 6.19
N THR A 187 8.77 -16.13 7.13
CA THR A 187 9.40 -17.42 6.84
C THR A 187 8.37 -18.48 6.44
N ASN A 188 7.13 -18.35 6.93
CA ASN A 188 6.07 -19.32 6.74
C ASN A 188 4.78 -18.63 6.23
N PRO A 189 4.82 -17.95 5.08
CA PRO A 189 3.65 -17.27 4.53
C PRO A 189 2.53 -18.26 4.18
N PRO A 190 1.28 -17.79 4.08
CA PRO A 190 0.17 -18.64 3.69
C PRO A 190 0.34 -19.14 2.25
N ARG A 191 -0.03 -20.41 2.05
CA ARG A 191 -0.07 -21.03 0.74
C ARG A 191 -1.42 -20.80 0.08
N ILE A 192 -1.40 -20.79 -1.24
CA ILE A 192 -2.58 -20.75 -2.10
C ILE A 192 -2.79 -22.16 -2.60
N GLU A 193 -3.90 -22.79 -2.22
CA GLU A 193 -4.16 -24.20 -2.45
C GLU A 193 -5.47 -24.37 -3.24
N ARG A 194 -5.50 -25.31 -4.17
CA ARG A 194 -6.73 -25.76 -4.82
C ARG A 194 -6.73 -27.27 -4.93
N GLU A 195 -7.75 -27.91 -4.37
CA GLU A 195 -7.92 -29.38 -4.45
C GLU A 195 -6.69 -30.16 -3.94
N GLY A 196 -5.98 -29.62 -2.94
CA GLY A 196 -4.76 -30.22 -2.39
C GLY A 196 -3.47 -29.86 -3.14
N GLU A 197 -3.55 -29.15 -4.28
CA GLU A 197 -2.39 -28.67 -5.02
C GLU A 197 -1.99 -27.26 -4.56
N VAL A 198 -0.72 -27.08 -4.21
CA VAL A 198 -0.17 -25.77 -3.85
C VAL A 198 0.21 -24.99 -5.12
N LEU A 199 -0.59 -23.98 -5.42
CA LEU A 199 -0.39 -23.10 -6.59
C LEU A 199 0.72 -22.06 -6.35
N GLY A 200 0.99 -21.73 -5.08
CA GLY A 200 2.05 -20.81 -4.70
C GLY A 200 1.91 -20.31 -3.26
N TYR A 201 2.72 -19.32 -2.90
CA TYR A 201 2.69 -18.70 -1.58
C TYR A 201 2.37 -17.21 -1.69
N LEU A 202 1.38 -16.74 -0.94
CA LEU A 202 1.04 -15.33 -0.90
C LEU A 202 2.00 -14.63 0.05
N SER A 203 2.89 -13.77 -0.46
CA SER A 203 3.86 -13.06 0.39
C SER A 203 4.41 -11.80 -0.27
N VAL A 204 4.77 -10.81 0.55
CA VAL A 204 5.60 -9.68 0.15
C VAL A 204 7.11 -9.96 0.33
N ASN A 205 7.48 -11.06 0.99
CA ASN A 205 8.87 -11.46 1.11
C ASN A 205 9.39 -11.97 -0.25
N THR A 206 10.26 -11.18 -0.87
CA THR A 206 10.81 -11.47 -2.21
C THR A 206 11.68 -12.73 -2.28
N LEU A 207 12.14 -13.26 -1.15
CA LEU A 207 12.98 -14.45 -1.08
C LEU A 207 12.18 -15.76 -1.14
N ILE A 208 10.85 -15.71 -1.04
CA ILE A 208 9.99 -16.90 -1.07
C ILE A 208 9.92 -17.45 -2.51
N PRO A 209 10.20 -18.74 -2.72
CA PRO A 209 10.04 -19.39 -4.02
C PRO A 209 8.55 -19.55 -4.37
N ASN A 210 8.22 -19.50 -5.67
CA ASN A 210 6.84 -19.55 -6.17
C ASN A 210 5.88 -18.56 -5.47
N ARG A 211 6.39 -17.35 -5.21
CA ARG A 211 5.66 -16.28 -4.54
C ARG A 211 4.66 -15.59 -5.48
N VAL A 212 3.44 -15.45 -4.99
CA VAL A 212 2.46 -14.47 -5.45
C VAL A 212 2.60 -13.22 -4.59
N ASP A 213 2.95 -12.09 -5.21
CA ASP A 213 3.11 -10.84 -4.47
C ASP A 213 1.78 -10.37 -3.91
N THR A 214 1.67 -10.25 -2.59
CA THR A 214 0.46 -9.76 -1.92
C THR A 214 0.07 -8.37 -2.42
N ASN A 215 1.07 -7.54 -2.71
CA ASN A 215 0.89 -6.22 -3.31
C ASN A 215 0.80 -6.24 -4.82
N ASP A 216 0.61 -7.34 -5.51
CA ASP A 216 0.11 -7.32 -6.88
C ASP A 216 -1.28 -7.95 -6.89
N PHE A 217 -1.40 -9.07 -6.19
CA PHE A 217 -2.63 -9.82 -5.99
C PHE A 217 -3.79 -8.96 -5.48
N LEU A 218 -3.62 -8.23 -4.36
CA LEU A 218 -4.72 -7.38 -3.85
C LEU A 218 -5.09 -6.22 -4.79
N ALA A 219 -4.24 -5.90 -5.79
CA ALA A 219 -4.45 -4.76 -6.70
C ALA A 219 -5.40 -5.21 -7.79
N TRP A 220 -5.01 -6.33 -8.39
CA TRP A 220 -5.82 -7.08 -9.32
C TRP A 220 -7.19 -7.39 -8.70
N LEU A 221 -7.24 -7.90 -7.46
CA LEU A 221 -8.49 -8.26 -6.80
C LEU A 221 -9.45 -7.06 -6.65
N ASN A 222 -8.96 -5.94 -6.12
CA ASN A 222 -9.74 -4.72 -5.97
C ASN A 222 -10.22 -4.17 -7.33
N LEU A 223 -9.35 -4.20 -8.34
CA LEU A 223 -9.68 -3.70 -9.68
C LEU A 223 -10.78 -4.55 -10.34
N VAL A 224 -10.64 -5.86 -10.32
CA VAL A 224 -11.62 -6.77 -10.94
C VAL A 224 -12.96 -6.69 -10.20
N GLN A 225 -12.95 -6.59 -8.87
CA GLN A 225 -14.17 -6.40 -8.08
C GLN A 225 -14.90 -5.10 -8.45
N SER A 226 -14.18 -3.99 -8.66
CA SER A 226 -14.78 -2.71 -9.07
C SER A 226 -15.37 -2.72 -10.49
N ALA A 227 -14.94 -3.64 -11.35
CA ALA A 227 -15.43 -3.77 -12.73
C ALA A 227 -16.65 -4.70 -12.85
N THR A 228 -17.01 -5.42 -11.79
CA THR A 228 -18.09 -6.42 -11.79
C THR A 228 -19.38 -5.88 -11.14
N ILE A 229 -19.36 -4.63 -10.67
CA ILE A 229 -20.50 -3.87 -10.11
C ILE A 229 -20.95 -2.84 -11.14
#